data_AF-A0A8S9YEC7-F1
#
_entry.id   AF-A0A8S9YEC7-F1
#
_cell.length_a   1.000
_cell.length_b   1.000
_cell.length_c   1.000
_cell.angle_alpha   90.00
_cell.angle_beta   90.00
_cell.angle_gamma   90.00
#
_symmetry.space_group_name_H-M   'P 1'
#
loop_
_entity.id
_entity.type
_entity.pdbx_description
1 polymer ?
#
loop_
_entity_poly.entity_id
_entity_poly.type
_entity_poly.pdbx_seq_one_letter_code
_entity_poly.pdbx_strand_id
1 'polypeptide(L)'
;MSNVNNETEKVFWCSFGGSRSVSKASGVKQMKKAMEYILRDNPIVQWPPACAHISPSSVRVYDHPNTEVVQSIHGLLSYRLEDWVGFSRPHFQ
;
A
#
# COMPACT_ATOMS: atom_id res chain seq x y z
N MET A 1 15.02 -23.25 -17.29
CA MET A 1 14.10 -22.80 -16.22
C MET A 1 14.95 -22.18 -15.13
N SER A 2 15.16 -20.87 -15.20
CA SER A 2 15.94 -20.12 -14.21
C SER A 2 15.08 -19.92 -12.96
N ASN A 3 15.55 -20.48 -11.84
CA ASN A 3 15.06 -20.20 -10.51
C ASN A 3 15.24 -18.69 -10.26
N VAL A 4 14.17 -17.89 -10.37
CA VAL A 4 14.21 -16.47 -10.03
C VAL A 4 14.09 -16.41 -8.51
N ASN A 5 15.21 -16.11 -7.85
CA ASN A 5 15.28 -15.87 -6.40
C ASN A 5 14.11 -14.99 -5.95
N ASN A 6 13.25 -15.54 -5.11
CA ASN A 6 12.13 -14.84 -4.48
C ASN A 6 12.60 -13.87 -3.37
N GLU A 7 13.87 -13.45 -3.41
CA GLU A 7 14.55 -12.61 -2.40
C GLU A 7 14.32 -11.11 -2.60
N THR A 8 13.65 -10.71 -3.68
CA THR A 8 13.45 -9.30 -4.03
C THR A 8 12.11 -8.72 -3.59
N GLU A 9 11.20 -9.56 -3.09
CA GLU A 9 9.91 -9.12 -2.57
C GLU A 9 9.97 -8.93 -1.05
N LYS A 10 9.66 -7.71 -0.59
CA LYS A 10 9.53 -7.39 0.83
C LYS A 10 8.06 -7.31 1.20
N VAL A 11 7.69 -7.99 2.28
CA VAL A 11 6.31 -8.02 2.79
C VAL A 11 6.22 -7.19 4.06
N PHE A 12 5.22 -6.31 4.13
CA PHE A 12 4.92 -5.47 5.28
C PHE A 12 3.49 -5.69 5.76
N TRP A 13 3.33 -5.95 7.06
CA TRP A 13 2.03 -6.05 7.71
C TRP A 13 1.49 -4.67 8.01
N CYS A 14 0.27 -4.37 7.57
CA CYS A 14 -0.36 -3.07 7.73
C CYS A 14 -1.89 -3.19 7.85
N SER A 15 -2.58 -2.05 7.89
CA SER A 15 -4.03 -1.98 7.77
C SER A 15 -4.39 -1.18 6.52
N PHE A 16 -5.42 -1.62 5.79
CA PHE A 16 -5.82 -0.98 4.54
C PHE A 16 -7.07 -0.12 4.71
N GLY A 17 -6.92 1.21 4.63
CA GLY A 17 -8.04 2.14 4.78
C GLY A 17 -8.96 2.29 3.57
N GLY A 18 -8.48 1.87 2.39
CA GLY A 18 -9.18 2.01 1.13
C GLY A 18 -8.35 2.73 0.07
N SER A 19 -8.95 2.92 -1.10
CA SER A 19 -8.36 3.64 -2.23
C SER A 19 -9.29 4.75 -2.73
N ARG A 20 -8.70 5.79 -3.29
CA ARG A 20 -9.44 6.93 -3.88
C ARG A 20 -8.82 7.31 -5.21
N SER A 21 -9.69 7.61 -6.17
CA SER A 21 -9.27 8.19 -7.45
C SER A 21 -8.79 9.63 -7.23
N VAL A 22 -7.67 9.97 -7.83
CA VAL A 22 -7.07 11.31 -7.80
C VAL A 22 -6.92 11.83 -9.23
N SER A 23 -6.94 13.15 -9.40
CA SER A 23 -6.90 13.78 -10.73
C SER A 23 -5.48 13.97 -11.28
N LYS A 24 -4.46 13.88 -10.42
CA LYS A 24 -3.05 14.03 -10.81
C LYS A 24 -2.22 12.89 -10.23
N ALA A 25 -1.13 12.53 -10.90
CA ALA A 25 -0.23 11.47 -10.44
C ALA A 25 0.61 11.86 -9.20
N SER A 26 0.79 13.16 -8.93
CA SER A 26 1.66 13.64 -7.84
C SER A 26 1.14 14.92 -7.17
N GLY A 27 1.51 15.13 -5.91
CA GLY A 27 1.25 16.37 -5.16
C GLY A 27 0.63 16.16 -3.78
N VAL A 28 1.28 16.69 -2.75
CA VAL A 28 0.91 16.52 -1.34
C VAL A 28 -0.51 17.02 -1.02
N LYS A 29 -0.97 18.12 -1.64
CA LYS A 29 -2.30 18.69 -1.37
C LYS A 29 -3.43 17.73 -1.73
N GLN A 30 -3.35 17.06 -2.87
CA GLN A 30 -4.38 16.09 -3.27
C GLN A 30 -4.27 14.78 -2.49
N MET A 31 -3.05 14.36 -2.14
CA MET A 31 -2.82 13.19 -1.28
C MET A 31 -3.46 13.42 0.10
N LYS A 32 -3.22 14.58 0.70
CA LYS A 32 -3.84 14.98 1.97
C LYS A 32 -5.37 14.97 1.87
N LYS A 33 -5.93 15.56 0.80
CA LYS A 33 -7.38 15.57 0.57
C LYS A 33 -7.96 14.16 0.42
N ALA A 34 -7.27 13.27 -0.32
CA ALA A 34 -7.69 11.88 -0.46
C ALA A 34 -7.67 11.14 0.88
N MET A 35 -6.63 11.36 1.70
CA MET A 35 -6.51 10.81 3.04
C MET A 35 -7.63 11.29 3.97
N GLU A 36 -7.96 12.59 3.94
CA GLU A 36 -9.06 13.16 4.72
C GLU A 36 -10.40 12.50 4.38
N TYR A 37 -10.68 12.22 3.10
CA TYR A 37 -11.88 11.48 2.70
C TYR A 37 -11.86 10.03 3.20
N ILE A 38 -10.75 9.31 3.01
CA ILE A 38 -10.62 7.92 3.48
C ILE A 38 -10.88 7.85 4.99
N LEU A 39 -10.25 8.74 5.77
CA LEU A 39 -10.42 8.77 7.22
C LEU A 39 -11.83 9.16 7.67
N ARG A 40 -12.51 10.01 6.90
CA ARG A 40 -13.89 10.41 7.16
C ARG A 40 -14.86 9.24 6.94
N ASP A 41 -14.67 8.49 5.87
CA ASP A 41 -15.59 7.42 5.47
C ASP A 41 -15.29 6.11 6.20
N ASN A 42 -14.03 5.87 6.53
CA ASN A 42 -13.53 4.69 7.23
C ASN A 42 -12.46 5.09 8.26
N PRO A 43 -12.81 5.26 9.54
CA PRO A 43 -11.85 5.59 10.60
C PRO A 43 -10.76 4.52 10.73
N ILE A 44 -9.55 4.90 11.16
CA ILE A 44 -8.38 3.99 11.27
C ILE A 44 -8.70 2.71 12.07
N VAL A 45 -9.53 2.81 13.10
CA VAL A 45 -9.92 1.67 13.96
C VAL A 45 -10.74 0.60 13.23
N GLN A 46 -11.29 0.90 12.06
CA GLN A 46 -12.10 0.00 11.24
C GLN A 46 -11.33 -0.55 10.03
N TRP A 47 -10.05 -0.19 9.87
CA TRP A 47 -9.26 -0.65 8.73
C TRP A 47 -8.93 -2.14 8.86
N PRO A 48 -9.30 -2.98 7.88
CA PRO A 48 -8.96 -4.39 7.90
C PRO A 48 -7.44 -4.62 7.88
N PRO A 49 -6.95 -5.73 8.46
CA PRO A 49 -5.56 -6.13 8.34
C PRO A 49 -5.22 -6.47 6.88
N ALA A 50 -4.04 -6.07 6.44
CA ALA A 50 -3.56 -6.27 5.09
C ALA A 50 -2.06 -6.54 5.09
N CYS A 51 -1.54 -6.98 3.95
CA CYS A 51 -0.11 -6.99 3.69
C CYS A 51 0.25 -6.30 2.38
N ALA A 52 1.32 -5.51 2.40
CA ALA A 52 1.89 -4.88 1.22
C ALA A 52 3.13 -5.67 0.78
N HIS A 53 3.07 -6.22 -0.42
CA HIS A 53 4.16 -6.89 -1.11
C HIS A 53 4.82 -5.89 -2.06
N ILE A 54 6.10 -5.60 -1.81
CA ILE A 54 6.88 -4.62 -2.57
C ILE A 54 7.99 -5.36 -3.29
N SER A 55 7.96 -5.28 -4.63
CA SER A 55 8.97 -5.81 -5.53
C SER A 55 9.50 -4.69 -6.43
N PRO A 56 10.67 -4.81 -7.08
CA PRO A 56 11.21 -3.76 -7.95
C PRO A 56 10.29 -3.28 -9.09
N SER A 57 9.31 -4.11 -9.49
CA SER A 57 8.41 -3.84 -10.61
C SER A 57 6.96 -3.54 -10.18
N SER A 58 6.61 -3.79 -8.93
CA SER A 58 5.23 -3.64 -8.47
C SER A 58 5.07 -3.54 -6.96
N VAL A 59 3.99 -2.87 -6.56
CA VAL A 59 3.46 -2.89 -5.19
C VAL A 59 2.06 -3.51 -5.24
N ARG A 60 1.85 -4.55 -4.43
CA ARG A 60 0.59 -5.28 -4.32
C ARG A 60 0.11 -5.24 -2.87
N VAL A 61 -1.17 -4.97 -2.66
CA VAL A 61 -1.81 -5.02 -1.34
C VAL A 61 -2.80 -6.16 -1.36
N TYR A 62 -2.72 -7.02 -0.34
CA TYR A 62 -3.59 -8.17 -0.16
C TYR A 62 -4.43 -8.01 1.11
N ASP A 63 -5.68 -8.42 1.03
CA ASP A 63 -6.52 -8.57 2.23
C ASP A 63 -6.06 -9.81 3.02
N HIS A 64 -5.93 -9.66 4.34
CA HIS A 64 -5.58 -10.76 5.22
C HIS A 64 -6.85 -11.31 5.88
N PRO A 65 -7.18 -12.62 5.77
CA PRO A 65 -6.34 -13.74 5.33
C PRO A 65 -6.59 -14.25 3.90
N ASN A 66 -7.47 -13.61 3.13
CA ASN A 66 -8.03 -14.22 1.90
C ASN A 66 -7.09 -14.20 0.69
N THR A 67 -5.91 -13.57 0.80
CA THR A 67 -4.89 -13.51 -0.27
C THR A 67 -5.41 -12.94 -1.60
N GLU A 68 -6.52 -12.21 -1.56
CA GLU A 68 -7.05 -11.48 -2.71
C GLU A 68 -6.31 -10.15 -2.85
N VAL A 69 -5.86 -9.83 -4.07
CA VAL A 69 -5.24 -8.55 -4.38
C VAL A 69 -6.34 -7.48 -4.35
N VAL A 70 -6.30 -6.62 -3.33
CA VAL A 70 -7.23 -5.48 -3.23
C VAL A 70 -6.71 -4.25 -3.96
N GLN A 71 -5.40 -4.16 -4.19
CA GLN A 71 -4.78 -3.11 -4.99
C GLN A 71 -3.47 -3.59 -5.62
N SER A 72 -3.26 -3.30 -6.91
CA SER A 72 -1.98 -3.51 -7.59
C SER A 72 -1.55 -2.26 -8.32
N ILE A 73 -0.27 -1.91 -8.23
CA ILE A 73 0.36 -0.82 -8.98
C ILE A 73 1.58 -1.38 -9.70
N HIS A 74 1.61 -1.22 -11.03
CA HIS A 74 2.67 -1.66 -11.91
C HIS A 74 3.43 -0.44 -12.45
N GLY A 75 4.75 -0.43 -12.31
CA GLY A 75 5.60 0.64 -12.84
C GLY A 75 7.02 0.56 -12.28
N LEU A 76 8.02 0.87 -13.12
CA LEU A 76 9.42 1.00 -12.72
C LEU A 76 9.51 1.93 -11.50
N LEU A 77 9.91 1.40 -10.34
CA LEU A 77 10.11 2.13 -9.08
C LEU A 77 11.30 3.11 -9.16
N SER A 78 11.20 4.12 -10.04
CA SER A 78 12.09 5.29 -10.06
C SER A 78 11.51 6.45 -9.23
N TYR A 79 10.42 6.22 -8.50
CA TYR A 79 9.82 7.22 -7.63
C TYR A 79 10.05 6.81 -6.18
N ARG A 80 10.71 7.70 -5.43
CA ARG A 80 11.01 7.57 -4.00
C ARG A 80 9.82 6.99 -3.25
N LEU A 81 10.08 5.95 -2.47
CA LEU A 81 9.17 5.34 -1.48
C LEU A 81 8.62 6.34 -0.43
N GLU A 82 8.99 7.62 -0.49
CA GLU A 82 8.59 8.66 0.45
C GLU A 82 7.15 9.17 0.24
N ASP A 83 6.50 8.84 -0.88
CA ASP A 83 5.14 9.32 -1.22
C ASP A 83 4.02 8.31 -0.90
N TRP A 84 4.33 7.20 -0.22
CA TRP A 84 3.34 6.20 0.18
C TRP A 84 2.91 6.38 1.64
N VAL A 85 1.64 6.68 1.85
CA VAL A 85 0.99 6.62 3.18
C VAL A 85 0.58 5.18 3.46
N GLY A 86 1.58 4.34 3.78
CA GLY A 86 1.36 3.04 4.41
C GLY A 86 1.68 3.17 5.90
N PHE A 87 0.65 3.21 6.76
CA PHE A 87 0.86 3.16 8.21
C PHE A 87 1.25 1.72 8.59
N SER A 88 2.55 1.45 8.64
CA SER A 88 3.10 0.30 9.36
C SER A 88 3.30 0.74 10.81
N ARG A 89 2.50 0.25 11.75
CA ARG A 89 2.88 0.31 13.16
C ARG A 89 4.01 -0.71 13.38
N PRO A 90 5.18 -0.32 13.90
CA PRO A 90 6.08 -1.31 14.49
C PRO A 90 5.38 -1.89 15.73
N HIS A 91 5.17 -3.21 15.74
CA HIS A 91 4.95 -3.92 17.00
C HIS A 91 6.25 -3.83 17.80
N PHE A 92 6.32 -2.90 18.75
CA PHE A 92 7.29 -3.00 19.84
C PHE A 92 6.77 -4.06 20.82
N GLN A 93 7.54 -5.13 20.96
CA GLN A 93 7.50 -6.01 22.13
C GLN A 93 8.35 -5.39 23.23
#